data_AF-A0A2U3QUL8-F1
#
_entry.id   AF-A0A2U3QUL8-F1
#
_cell.length_a   1.000
_cell.length_b   1.000
_cell.length_c   1.000
_cell.angle_alpha   90.00
_cell.angle_beta   90.00
_cell.angle_gamma   90.00
#
_symmetry.space_group_name_H-M   'P 1'
#
loop_
_entity.id
_entity.type
_entity.pdbx_description
1 polymer ?
#
loop_
_entity_poly.entity_id
_entity_poly.type
_entity_poly.pdbx_seq_one_letter_code
_entity_poly.pdbx_strand_id
1 'polypeptide(L)'
;MDVRLGFMCHHNCRDNFVQGNYYYNIIEGNKASIFVTGGLVSVFDCDSGTGIDLEVGTTINLSRDTYLDIECSTMANYRPLPIHIRFGLRVHI
;
A
#
# COMPACT_ATOMS: atom_id res chain seq x y z
N MET A 1 -0.02 10.08 9.62
CA MET A 1 -1.12 9.63 8.76
C MET A 1 -0.66 9.86 7.34
N ASP A 2 -0.67 8.82 6.51
CA ASP A 2 -0.28 8.84 5.10
C ASP A 2 -1.54 8.66 4.26
N VAL A 3 -1.70 9.46 3.20
CA VAL A 3 -2.84 9.36 2.27
C VAL A 3 -2.29 9.02 0.90
N ARG A 4 -2.75 7.89 0.36
CA ARG A 4 -2.29 7.35 -0.91
C ARG A 4 -3.44 7.38 -1.91
N LEU A 5 -3.10 7.76 -3.13
CA LEU A 5 -3.97 7.63 -4.30
C LEU A 5 -3.27 6.71 -5.27
N GLY A 6 -4.00 5.75 -5.83
CA GLY A 6 -3.38 4.79 -6.75
C GLY A 6 -4.38 4.15 -7.69
N PHE A 7 -3.82 3.32 -8.58
CA PHE A 7 -4.54 2.51 -9.54
C PHE A 7 -4.37 1.05 -9.16
N MET A 8 -5.47 0.32 -9.05
CA MET A 8 -5.48 -1.12 -8.83
C MET A 8 -5.89 -1.81 -10.13
N CYS A 9 -5.17 -2.86 -10.51
CA CYS A 9 -5.53 -3.67 -11.67
C CYS A 9 -5.76 -5.10 -11.19
N HIS A 10 -6.98 -5.62 -11.38
CA HIS A 10 -7.34 -6.99 -11.04
C HIS A 10 -8.23 -7.56 -12.15
N HIS A 11 -7.83 -8.73 -12.66
CA HIS A 11 -8.55 -9.47 -13.70
C HIS A 11 -8.88 -8.60 -14.94
N ASN A 12 -10.11 -8.11 -15.04
CA ASN A 12 -10.62 -7.30 -16.15
C ASN A 12 -11.00 -5.87 -15.73
N CYS A 13 -10.78 -5.49 -14.47
CA CYS A 13 -11.10 -4.14 -14.01
C CYS A 13 -9.85 -3.35 -13.60
N ARG A 14 -9.93 -2.05 -13.84
CA ARG A 14 -8.95 -1.04 -13.45
C ARG A 14 -9.66 -0.05 -12.56
N ASP A 15 -9.37 -0.15 -11.28
CA ASP A 15 -10.03 0.67 -10.27
C ASP A 15 -9.07 1.77 -9.79
N ASN A 16 -9.67 2.89 -9.40
CA ASN A 16 -8.94 3.90 -8.64
C ASN A 16 -9.17 3.63 -7.17
N PHE A 17 -8.17 3.88 -6.32
CA PHE A 17 -8.37 3.81 -4.89
C PHE A 17 -7.81 5.03 -4.18
N VAL A 18 -8.50 5.40 -3.10
CA VAL A 18 -7.99 6.31 -2.08
C VAL A 18 -7.80 5.53 -0.80
N GLN A 19 -6.68 5.77 -0.13
CA GLN A 19 -6.30 5.04 1.05
C GLN A 19 -5.74 5.98 2.10
N GLY A 20 -6.24 5.86 3.33
CA GLY A 20 -5.73 6.57 4.50
C GLY A 20 -5.15 5.57 5.50
N ASN A 21 -3.84 5.60 5.68
CA ASN A 21 -3.12 4.62 6.50
C ASN A 21 -2.34 5.27 7.65
N TYR A 22 -2.23 4.53 8.74
CA TYR A 22 -1.22 4.76 9.76
C TYR A 22 0.01 3.93 9.43
N TYR A 23 1.17 4.58 9.49
CA TYR A 23 2.46 3.99 9.17
C TYR A 23 3.26 3.76 10.45
N TYR A 24 3.81 2.56 10.60
CA TYR A 24 4.66 2.20 11.72
C TYR A 24 5.89 1.42 11.26
N ASN A 25 7.08 1.96 11.53
CA ASN A 25 8.34 1.24 11.30
C ASN A 25 8.54 0.18 12.38
N ILE A 26 8.65 -1.07 11.96
CA ILE A 26 9.04 -2.18 12.83
C ILE A 26 10.56 -2.22 12.97
N ILE A 27 11.26 -2.06 11.86
CA ILE A 27 12.72 -2.02 11.81
C ILE A 27 13.12 -0.81 10.97
N GLU A 28 13.83 0.12 11.59
CA GLU A 28 14.41 1.26 10.89
C GLU A 28 15.88 0.95 10.60
N GLY A 29 16.22 0.81 9.31
CA GLY A 29 17.58 0.52 8.87
C GLY A 29 18.07 1.55 7.87
N ASN A 30 19.38 1.75 7.82
CA ASN A 30 20.03 2.75 6.96
C ASN A 30 19.83 2.50 5.45
N LYS A 31 19.81 1.23 5.05
CA LYS A 31 19.60 0.82 3.64
C LYS A 31 18.20 0.28 3.35
N ALA A 32 17.55 -0.30 4.34
CA ALA A 32 16.20 -0.81 4.21
C ALA A 32 15.49 -0.75 5.56
N SER A 33 14.19 -0.48 5.54
CA SER A 33 13.31 -0.54 6.70
C SER A 33 12.15 -1.50 6.44
N ILE A 34 11.63 -2.10 7.51
CA ILE A 34 10.40 -2.90 7.48
C ILE A 34 9.33 -2.13 8.22
N PHE A 35 8.16 -2.03 7.61
CA PHE A 35 7.02 -1.29 8.15
C PHE A 35 5.74 -2.09 8.05
N VAL A 36 4.78 -1.70 8.87
CA VAL A 36 3.38 -2.11 8.75
C VAL A 36 2.51 -0.89 8.63
N THR A 37 1.49 -1.01 7.80
CA THR A 37 0.42 -0.03 7.69
C THR A 37 -0.92 -0.67 7.99
N GLY A 38 -1.82 0.13 8.55
CA GLY A 38 -3.21 -0.24 8.75
C GLY A 38 -4.10 0.97 8.56
N GLY A 39 -5.24 0.78 7.89
CA GLY A 39 -6.09 1.90 7.56
C GLY A 39 -7.37 1.53 6.82
N LEU A 40 -7.90 2.52 6.10
CA LEU A 40 -9.08 2.37 5.27
C LEU A 40 -8.71 2.60 3.82
N VAL A 41 -9.17 1.72 2.95
CA VAL A 41 -9.08 1.87 1.50
C VAL A 41 -10.49 1.94 0.93
N SER A 42 -10.71 2.85 -0.01
CA SER A 42 -11.94 2.94 -0.78
C SER A 42 -11.59 2.79 -2.25
N VAL A 43 -12.21 1.80 -2.88
CA VAL A 43 -12.05 1.51 -4.30
C VAL A 43 -13.23 2.11 -5.07
N PHE A 44 -12.93 2.84 -6.12
CA PHE A 44 -13.89 3.46 -7.02
C PHE A 44 -13.91 2.66 -8.32
N ASP A 45 -15.12 2.22 -8.70
CA ASP A 45 -15.48 1.47 -9.92
C ASP A 45 -15.51 -0.07 -9.80
N CYS A 46 -16.24 -0.73 -10.72
CA CYS A 46 -16.59 -2.18 -10.84
C CYS A 46 -17.23 -2.89 -9.63
N ASP A 47 -16.65 -2.78 -8.43
CA ASP A 47 -17.16 -3.26 -7.16
C ASP A 47 -16.77 -2.21 -6.10
N SER A 48 -17.55 -1.13 -6.04
CA SER A 48 -17.30 -0.03 -5.11
C SER A 48 -17.42 -0.52 -3.66
N GLY A 49 -16.37 -0.30 -2.87
CA GLY A 49 -16.37 -0.73 -1.47
C GLY A 49 -15.33 0.03 -0.65
N THR A 50 -15.64 0.21 0.63
CA THR A 50 -14.68 0.65 1.64
C THR A 50 -14.28 -0.56 2.48
N GLY A 51 -12.99 -0.83 2.54
CA GLY A 51 -12.42 -1.94 3.28
C GLY A 51 -11.44 -1.46 4.34
N ILE A 52 -11.19 -2.31 5.34
CA ILE A 52 -10.05 -2.16 6.24
C ILE A 52 -8.87 -2.79 5.53
N ASP A 53 -7.80 -2.04 5.33
CA ASP A 53 -6.60 -2.53 4.67
C ASP A 53 -5.48 -2.72 5.69
N LEU A 54 -4.76 -3.83 5.53
CA LEU A 54 -3.61 -4.18 6.35
C LEU A 54 -2.45 -4.52 5.43
N GLU A 55 -1.32 -3.85 5.61
CA GLU A 55 -0.17 -4.00 4.73
C GLU A 55 1.10 -4.18 5.54
N VAL A 56 1.98 -5.03 5.02
CA VAL A 56 3.36 -5.17 5.49
C VAL A 56 4.28 -4.91 4.33
N GLY A 57 5.30 -4.09 4.56
CA GLY A 57 6.17 -3.63 3.50
C GLY A 57 7.61 -3.49 3.93
N THR A 58 8.46 -3.41 2.91
CA THR A 58 9.86 -3.04 3.05
C THR A 58 10.13 -1.82 2.17
N THR A 59 10.84 -0.85 2.73
CA THR A 59 11.35 0.30 1.98
C THR A 59 12.84 0.08 1.77
N ILE A 60 13.31 0.16 0.53
CA ILE A 60 14.72 0.05 0.16
C ILE A 60 15.20 1.43 -0.29
N ASN A 61 16.28 1.89 0.31
CA ASN A 61 16.90 3.16 -0.02
C ASN A 61 17.73 3.01 -1.30
N LEU A 62 17.25 3.56 -2.43
CA LEU A 62 17.94 3.49 -3.72
C LEU A 62 19.01 4.57 -3.85
N SER A 63 18.70 5.77 -3.36
CA SER A 63 19.60 6.92 -3.30
C SER A 63 19.15 7.85 -2.19
N ARG A 64 19.91 8.90 -1.86
CA ARG A 64 19.60 9.82 -0.74
C ARG A 64 18.14 10.29 -0.70
N ASP A 65 17.53 10.49 -1.88
CA ASP A 65 16.20 11.08 -2.01
C ASP A 65 15.19 10.13 -2.67
N THR A 66 15.58 8.89 -2.97
CA THR A 66 14.73 7.93 -3.72
C THR A 66 14.63 6.61 -2.97
N TYR A 67 13.39 6.18 -2.75
CA TYR A 67 13.06 4.96 -2.02
C TYR A 67 12.14 4.06 -2.85
N LEU A 68 12.38 2.76 -2.77
CA LEU A 68 11.53 1.72 -3.35
C LEU A 68 10.74 1.03 -2.24
N ASP A 69 9.42 1.17 -2.27
CA ASP A 69 8.50 0.50 -1.38
C ASP A 69 7.99 -0.78 -2.06
N ILE A 70 8.12 -1.93 -1.40
CA ILE A 70 7.56 -3.21 -1.83
C ILE A 70 6.65 -3.70 -0.70
N GLU A 71 5.38 -3.93 -1.02
CA GLU A 71 4.35 -4.14 -0.01
C GLU A 71 3.45 -5.32 -0.37
N CYS A 72 3.05 -6.08 0.65
CA CYS A 72 2.02 -7.09 0.57
C CYS A 72 0.82 -6.59 1.39
N SER A 73 -0.34 -6.49 0.73
CA SER A 73 -1.57 -5.91 1.29
C SER A 73 -2.72 -6.89 1.21
N THR A 74 -3.63 -6.78 2.17
CA THR A 74 -4.88 -7.54 2.16
C THR A 74 -6.01 -6.71 2.74
N MET A 75 -7.17 -6.83 2.11
CA MET A 75 -8.36 -6.10 2.48
C MET A 75 -9.30 -7.01 3.28
N ALA A 76 -9.56 -6.65 4.53
CA ALA A 76 -10.48 -7.39 5.38
C ALA A 76 -11.91 -7.30 4.84
N ASN A 77 -12.72 -8.33 5.14
CA ASN A 77 -14.13 -8.47 4.76
C ASN A 77 -14.42 -8.76 3.28
N TYR A 78 -13.41 -8.93 2.43
CA TYR A 78 -13.59 -9.47 1.08
C TYR A 78 -13.41 -11.00 1.08
N ARG A 79 -14.25 -11.74 0.35
CA ARG A 79 -14.13 -13.20 0.18
C ARG A 79 -14.16 -13.56 -1.31
N PRO A 80 -13.15 -14.29 -1.85
CA PRO A 80 -11.93 -14.77 -1.17
C PRO A 80 -11.05 -13.61 -0.68
N LEU A 81 -10.25 -13.82 0.37
CA LEU A 81 -9.37 -12.80 0.95
C LEU A 81 -8.32 -12.40 -0.10
N PRO A 82 -8.36 -11.16 -0.62
CA PRO A 82 -7.49 -10.76 -1.70
C PRO A 82 -6.12 -10.43 -1.13
N ILE A 83 -5.08 -10.87 -1.83
CA ILE A 83 -3.69 -10.56 -1.51
C ILE A 83 -3.12 -9.82 -2.71
N HIS A 84 -2.59 -8.63 -2.48
CA HIS A 84 -2.01 -7.79 -3.52
C HIS A 84 -0.55 -7.47 -3.19
N ILE A 85 0.29 -7.51 -4.22
CA ILE A 85 1.67 -7.02 -4.13
C ILE A 85 1.71 -5.65 -4.80
N ARG A 86 2.24 -4.66 -4.07
CA ARG A 86 2.39 -3.29 -4.55
C ARG A 86 3.86 -2.89 -4.60
N PHE A 87 4.19 -2.16 -5.65
CA PHE A 87 5.50 -1.54 -5.84
C PHE A 87 5.28 -0.03 -5.93
N GLY A 88 5.94 0.72 -5.05
CA GLY A 88 5.87 2.18 -5.00
C GLY A 88 7.27 2.78 -5.12
N LEU A 89 7.39 3.85 -5.91
CA LEU A 89 8.60 4.68 -5.93
C LEU A 89 8.29 5.98 -5.22
N ARG A 90 9.03 6.29 -4.16
CA ARG A 90 8.92 7.53 -3.39
C ARG A 90 10.14 8.38 -3.64
N VAL A 91 9.92 9.65 -3.99
CA VAL A 91 10.98 10.62 -4.21
C VAL A 91 10.75 11.78 -3.24
N HIS A 92 11.74 12.07 -2.40
CA HIS A 92 11.82 13.35 -1.70
C HIS A 92 12.46 14.37 -2.64
N ILE A 93 11.87 15.55 -2.73
CA ILE A 93 12.34 16.67 -3.55
C ILE A 93 12.64 17.84 -2.63
#